data_AF-A0A1J1ED05-F1
#
_entry.id   AF-A0A1J1ED05-F1
#
_cell.length_a   1.000
_cell.length_b   1.000
_cell.length_c   1.000
_cell.angle_alpha   90.00
_cell.angle_beta   90.00
_cell.angle_gamma   90.00
#
_symmetry.space_group_name_H-M   'P 1'
#
loop_
_entity.id
_entity.type
_entity.pdbx_description
1 polymer ?
#
loop_
_entity_poly.entity_id
_entity_poly.type
_entity_poly.pdbx_seq_one_letter_code
_entity_poly.pdbx_strand_id
1 'polypeptide(L)'
;MFATFTIKLLFFSIVFFNQSCQNDIVTIENEQQQITLDNFEDLAKKTAVKFNNLALKNDCFLSDKQKQTEQEAKNIIQPLIDGSKELFSFYGVSESDFLEKLDSQDPRIAVLGLALLSAKRENNKVAMNFSELSVSNRRAQNAYNCALRALGIDAMIEIFITRKVTKLMAKEAIKKIAKKTLGWAGAALAAYEFGDCMGWY
;
A
#
# COMPACT_ATOMS: atom_id res chain seq x y z
N MET A 1 2.70 -36.95 -49.84
CA MET A 1 3.18 -35.62 -49.39
C MET A 1 2.12 -34.77 -48.68
N PHE A 2 0.83 -34.86 -49.01
CA PHE A 2 -0.20 -34.06 -48.32
C PHE A 2 -0.43 -34.42 -46.84
N ALA A 3 -0.43 -35.70 -46.48
CA ALA A 3 -0.70 -36.15 -45.10
C ALA A 3 0.39 -35.73 -44.09
N THR A 4 1.64 -35.61 -44.53
CA THR A 4 2.77 -35.15 -43.70
C THR A 4 2.72 -33.64 -43.43
N PHE A 5 2.03 -32.87 -44.28
CA PHE A 5 1.89 -31.43 -44.13
C PHE A 5 0.77 -31.07 -43.13
N THR A 6 -0.34 -31.80 -43.16
CA THR A 6 -1.48 -31.59 -42.25
C THR A 6 -1.16 -31.91 -40.79
N ILE A 7 -0.37 -32.96 -40.52
CA ILE A 7 0.08 -33.29 -39.16
C ILE A 7 0.93 -32.17 -38.55
N LYS A 8 1.84 -31.57 -39.32
CA LYS A 8 2.69 -30.47 -38.82
C LYS A 8 1.88 -29.21 -38.50
N LEU A 9 0.87 -28.90 -39.30
CA LEU A 9 -0.05 -27.78 -39.04
C LEU A 9 -0.83 -28.01 -37.73
N LEU A 10 -1.29 -29.23 -37.47
CA LEU A 10 -2.06 -29.56 -36.28
C LEU A 10 -1.23 -29.42 -34.98
N PHE A 11 0.06 -29.79 -35.01
CA PHE A 11 0.96 -29.56 -33.88
C PHE A 11 1.25 -28.07 -33.64
N PHE A 12 1.41 -27.28 -34.71
CA PHE A 12 1.60 -25.84 -34.57
C PHE A 12 0.38 -25.14 -33.96
N SER A 13 -0.84 -25.52 -34.35
CA SER A 13 -2.07 -24.97 -33.77
C SER A 13 -2.15 -25.22 -32.26
N ILE A 14 -1.81 -26.43 -31.79
CA ILE A 14 -1.87 -26.76 -30.36
C ILE A 14 -0.87 -25.92 -29.54
N VAL A 15 0.31 -25.61 -30.06
CA VAL A 15 1.30 -24.77 -29.36
C VAL A 15 0.81 -23.32 -29.23
N PHE A 16 0.17 -22.77 -30.27
CA PHE A 16 -0.36 -21.40 -30.22
C PHE A 16 -1.59 -21.26 -29.32
N PHE A 17 -2.48 -22.25 -29.28
CA PHE A 17 -3.65 -22.23 -28.37
C PHE A 17 -3.25 -22.24 -26.89
N ASN A 18 -2.12 -22.86 -26.53
CA ASN A 18 -1.66 -22.88 -25.14
C ASN A 18 -0.96 -21.56 -24.71
N GLN A 19 -0.44 -20.76 -25.65
CA GLN A 19 0.20 -19.48 -25.32
C GLN A 19 -0.81 -18.33 -25.18
N SER A 20 -1.94 -18.37 -25.90
CA SER A 20 -2.96 -17.31 -25.81
C SER A 20 -3.68 -17.25 -24.46
N CYS A 21 -3.82 -18.36 -23.73
CA CYS A 21 -4.51 -18.35 -22.42
C CYS A 21 -3.65 -17.89 -21.24
N GLN A 22 -2.33 -17.76 -21.37
CA GLN A 22 -1.45 -17.36 -20.26
C GLN A 22 -1.20 -15.85 -20.16
N ASN A 23 -1.34 -15.09 -21.24
CA ASN A 23 -1.03 -13.65 -21.23
C ASN A 23 -2.18 -12.78 -20.69
N ASP A 24 -3.43 -13.19 -20.84
CA ASP A 24 -4.58 -12.38 -20.40
C ASP A 24 -4.72 -12.38 -18.87
N ILE A 25 -4.44 -13.51 -18.21
CA ILE A 25 -4.60 -13.66 -16.74
C ILE A 25 -3.59 -12.79 -15.96
N VAL A 26 -2.33 -12.75 -16.41
CA VAL A 26 -1.25 -11.98 -15.73
C VAL A 26 -1.43 -10.47 -15.94
N THR A 27 -2.05 -10.05 -17.04
CA THR A 27 -2.25 -8.63 -17.34
C THR A 27 -3.41 -8.05 -16.54
N ILE A 28 -4.51 -8.80 -16.38
CA ILE A 28 -5.71 -8.38 -15.63
C ILE A 28 -5.43 -8.25 -14.11
N GLU A 29 -4.63 -9.15 -13.53
CA GLU A 29 -4.28 -9.09 -12.09
C GLU A 29 -3.52 -7.82 -11.72
N ASN A 30 -2.67 -7.31 -12.62
CA ASN A 30 -1.90 -6.09 -12.40
C ASN A 30 -2.76 -4.81 -12.49
N GLU A 31 -3.77 -4.78 -13.35
CA GLU A 31 -4.66 -3.63 -13.50
C GLU A 31 -5.54 -3.42 -12.27
N GLN A 32 -6.14 -4.50 -11.76
CA GLN A 32 -6.97 -4.45 -10.56
C GLN A 32 -6.17 -4.05 -9.32
N GLN A 33 -4.93 -4.52 -9.20
CA GLN A 33 -4.01 -4.11 -8.12
C GLN A 33 -3.69 -2.62 -8.17
N GLN A 34 -3.52 -2.04 -9.36
CA GLN A 34 -3.28 -0.59 -9.52
C GLN A 34 -4.51 0.22 -9.16
N ILE A 35 -5.71 -0.19 -9.60
CA ILE A 35 -6.96 0.50 -9.26
C ILE A 35 -7.16 0.52 -7.74
N THR A 36 -6.97 -0.61 -7.05
CA THR A 36 -7.10 -0.65 -5.59
C THR A 36 -6.04 0.20 -4.89
N LEU A 37 -4.82 0.23 -5.42
CA LEU A 37 -3.73 1.06 -4.90
C LEU A 37 -4.07 2.57 -5.04
N ASP A 38 -4.62 2.97 -6.18
CA ASP A 38 -5.04 4.34 -6.46
C ASP A 38 -6.22 4.76 -5.56
N ASN A 39 -7.21 3.88 -5.38
CA ASN A 39 -8.33 4.09 -4.46
C ASN A 39 -7.84 4.25 -3.02
N PHE A 40 -6.90 3.42 -2.60
CA PHE A 40 -6.29 3.52 -1.27
C PHE A 40 -5.49 4.83 -1.11
N GLU A 41 -4.76 5.28 -2.14
CA GLU A 41 -4.08 6.57 -2.11
C GLU A 41 -5.04 7.75 -1.98
N ASP A 42 -6.17 7.74 -2.69
CA ASP A 42 -7.20 8.78 -2.56
C ASP A 42 -7.80 8.80 -1.14
N LEU A 43 -8.05 7.63 -0.55
CA LEU A 43 -8.45 7.53 0.86
C LEU A 43 -7.38 8.11 1.80
N ALA A 44 -6.11 7.80 1.57
CA ALA A 44 -4.99 8.33 2.34
C ALA A 44 -4.89 9.85 2.23
N LYS A 45 -5.01 10.40 1.02
CA LYS A 45 -5.06 11.86 0.76
C LYS A 45 -6.18 12.53 1.55
N LYS A 46 -7.41 12.02 1.40
CA LYS A 46 -8.58 12.56 2.11
C LYS A 46 -8.40 12.50 3.62
N THR A 47 -7.81 11.43 4.13
CA THR A 47 -7.53 11.24 5.56
C THR A 47 -6.50 12.24 6.06
N ALA A 48 -5.40 12.42 5.34
CA ALA A 48 -4.34 13.34 5.70
C ALA A 48 -4.81 14.80 5.68
N VAL A 49 -5.62 15.19 4.67
CA VAL A 49 -6.24 16.53 4.60
C VAL A 49 -7.22 16.75 5.76
N LYS A 50 -8.07 15.77 6.09
CA LYS A 50 -8.96 15.86 7.26
C LYS A 50 -8.17 16.07 8.54
N PHE A 51 -7.06 15.35 8.70
CA PHE A 51 -6.21 15.47 9.88
C PHE A 51 -5.48 16.81 9.93
N ASN A 52 -4.96 17.30 8.80
CA ASN A 52 -4.35 18.64 8.72
C ASN A 52 -5.33 19.73 9.17
N ASN A 53 -6.58 19.67 8.68
CA ASN A 53 -7.62 20.61 9.09
C ASN A 53 -7.97 20.55 10.59
N LEU A 54 -7.73 19.41 11.26
CA LEU A 54 -7.94 19.26 12.70
C LEU A 54 -6.71 19.69 13.50
N ALA A 55 -5.51 19.36 13.02
CA ALA A 55 -4.25 19.80 13.60
C ALA A 55 -4.09 21.33 13.55
N LEU A 56 -4.55 21.98 12.47
CA LEU A 56 -4.58 23.44 12.35
C LEU A 56 -5.63 24.12 13.24
N LYS A 57 -6.68 23.41 13.64
CA LYS A 57 -7.74 23.94 14.51
C LYS A 57 -7.45 23.79 15.99
N ASN A 58 -6.66 22.77 16.35
CA ASN A 58 -6.32 22.45 17.72
C ASN A 58 -4.82 22.66 17.88
N ASP A 59 -4.40 23.75 18.52
CA ASP A 59 -3.01 24.01 18.94
C ASP A 59 -2.52 22.85 19.81
N CYS A 60 -1.95 21.85 19.13
CA CYS A 60 -1.26 20.66 19.57
C CYS A 60 -2.01 19.66 20.49
N PHE A 61 -1.78 18.37 20.21
CA PHE A 61 -2.23 17.15 20.89
C PHE A 61 -1.81 17.02 22.39
N LEU A 62 -1.38 18.10 23.04
CA LEU A 62 -0.66 18.11 24.31
C LEU A 62 -1.50 18.50 25.53
N SER A 63 -2.82 18.62 25.40
CA SER A 63 -3.70 18.97 26.54
C SER A 63 -4.68 17.85 26.86
N ASP A 64 -5.09 17.75 28.14
CA ASP A 64 -5.84 16.69 28.87
C ASP A 64 -7.08 16.03 28.21
N LYS A 65 -7.38 16.30 26.94
CA LYS A 65 -8.49 15.76 26.14
C LYS A 65 -8.17 14.44 25.43
N GLN A 66 -7.28 13.62 25.98
CA GLN A 66 -6.80 12.37 25.35
C GLN A 66 -7.94 11.45 24.84
N LYS A 67 -9.06 11.36 25.57
CA LYS A 67 -10.21 10.54 25.15
C LYS A 67 -10.95 11.07 23.92
N GLN A 68 -11.12 12.38 23.81
CA GLN A 68 -11.78 13.00 22.67
C GLN A 68 -10.91 12.84 21.41
N THR A 69 -9.61 13.05 21.58
CA THR A 69 -8.60 12.89 20.53
C THR A 69 -8.52 11.46 19.98
N GLU A 70 -8.56 10.43 20.84
CA GLU A 70 -8.56 9.03 20.39
C GLU A 70 -9.81 8.68 19.58
N GLN A 71 -10.99 9.17 19.96
CA GLN A 71 -12.22 8.89 19.21
C GLN A 71 -12.26 9.62 17.85
N GLU A 72 -11.78 10.86 17.81
CA GLU A 72 -11.65 11.61 16.55
C GLU A 72 -10.63 10.94 15.63
N ALA A 73 -9.46 10.56 16.16
CA ALA A 73 -8.43 9.82 15.42
C ALA A 73 -8.99 8.49 14.88
N LYS A 74 -9.77 7.77 15.69
CA LYS A 74 -10.45 6.54 15.26
C LYS A 74 -11.36 6.78 14.06
N ASN A 75 -12.24 7.78 14.13
CA ASN A 75 -13.16 8.09 13.04
C ASN A 75 -12.44 8.49 11.74
N ILE A 76 -11.28 9.14 11.86
CA ILE A 76 -10.47 9.58 10.71
C ILE A 76 -9.70 8.42 10.09
N ILE A 77 -9.18 7.50 10.92
CA ILE A 77 -8.32 6.40 10.47
C ILE A 77 -9.10 5.16 10.04
N GLN A 78 -10.34 5.01 10.52
CA GLN A 78 -11.19 3.87 10.18
C GLN A 78 -11.25 3.56 8.66
N PRO A 79 -11.47 4.55 7.77
CA PRO A 79 -11.48 4.30 6.33
C PRO A 79 -10.14 3.77 5.79
N LEU A 80 -9.01 4.13 6.41
CA LEU A 80 -7.70 3.59 6.04
C LEU A 80 -7.51 2.16 6.50
N ILE A 81 -8.08 1.75 7.64
CA ILE A 81 -8.05 0.35 8.05
C ILE A 81 -8.81 -0.50 7.04
N ASP A 82 -10.02 -0.09 6.69
CA ASP A 82 -10.87 -0.83 5.77
C ASP A 82 -10.25 -0.89 4.37
N GLY A 83 -9.78 0.25 3.85
CA GLY A 83 -9.07 0.31 2.57
C GLY A 83 -7.76 -0.47 2.58
N SER A 84 -7.05 -0.55 3.71
CA SER A 84 -5.83 -1.36 3.81
C SER A 84 -6.15 -2.85 3.73
N LYS A 85 -7.19 -3.33 4.44
CA LYS A 85 -7.61 -4.73 4.35
C LYS A 85 -8.00 -5.10 2.93
N GLU A 86 -8.77 -4.23 2.28
CA GLU A 86 -9.13 -4.40 0.87
C GLU A 86 -7.87 -4.49 0.01
N LEU A 87 -6.94 -3.54 0.14
CA LEU A 87 -5.66 -3.54 -0.58
C LEU A 87 -4.89 -4.85 -0.36
N PHE A 88 -4.73 -5.28 0.89
CA PHE A 88 -4.02 -6.50 1.24
C PHE A 88 -4.68 -7.78 0.71
N SER A 89 -6.01 -7.80 0.58
CA SER A 89 -6.73 -8.93 -0.01
C SER A 89 -6.35 -9.18 -1.47
N PHE A 90 -6.10 -8.12 -2.25
CA PHE A 90 -5.58 -8.22 -3.63
C PHE A 90 -4.12 -8.71 -3.70
N TYR A 91 -3.39 -8.69 -2.59
CA TYR A 91 -2.07 -9.29 -2.45
C TYR A 91 -2.10 -10.67 -1.77
N GLY A 92 -3.29 -11.29 -1.67
CA GLY A 92 -3.47 -12.64 -1.13
C GLY A 92 -3.37 -12.73 0.40
N VAL A 93 -3.49 -11.59 1.10
CA VAL A 93 -3.51 -11.51 2.57
C VAL A 93 -4.94 -11.37 3.04
N SER A 94 -5.44 -12.38 3.75
CA SER A 94 -6.82 -12.41 4.23
C SER A 94 -6.97 -11.71 5.58
N GLU A 95 -8.21 -11.37 5.98
CA GLU A 95 -8.48 -10.82 7.30
C GLU A 95 -7.99 -11.73 8.44
N SER A 96 -8.08 -13.05 8.26
CA SER A 96 -7.58 -14.03 9.23
C SER A 96 -6.06 -13.94 9.47
N ASP A 97 -5.30 -13.45 8.49
CA ASP A 97 -3.86 -13.27 8.62
C ASP A 97 -3.50 -12.07 9.51
N PHE A 98 -4.40 -11.08 9.62
CA PHE A 98 -4.27 -9.99 10.58
C PHE A 98 -4.67 -10.44 11.99
N LEU A 99 -5.80 -11.15 12.11
CA LEU A 99 -6.37 -11.61 13.38
C LEU A 99 -5.44 -12.48 14.23
N GLU A 100 -4.41 -13.08 13.62
CA GLU A 100 -3.39 -13.84 14.34
C GLU A 100 -2.56 -12.96 15.32
N LYS A 101 -2.49 -11.64 15.07
CA LYS A 101 -1.61 -10.70 15.79
C LYS A 101 -2.19 -9.31 16.04
N LEU A 102 -3.19 -8.90 15.27
CA LEU A 102 -3.82 -7.59 15.29
C LEU A 102 -5.34 -7.77 15.34
N ASP A 103 -6.04 -6.93 16.10
CA ASP A 103 -7.50 -6.92 16.05
C ASP A 103 -7.99 -6.47 14.66
N SER A 104 -9.20 -6.87 14.27
CA SER A 104 -9.82 -6.44 13.00
C SER A 104 -9.87 -4.90 12.86
N GLN A 105 -9.90 -4.19 13.98
CA GLN A 105 -9.99 -2.73 14.04
C GLN A 105 -8.68 -2.10 14.49
N ASP A 106 -7.56 -2.80 14.36
CA ASP A 106 -6.29 -2.30 14.84
C ASP A 106 -5.77 -1.14 13.95
N PRO A 107 -5.50 0.05 14.51
CA PRO A 107 -5.00 1.20 13.75
C PRO A 107 -3.67 0.95 13.04
N ARG A 108 -2.91 -0.06 13.46
CA ARG A 108 -1.68 -0.48 12.80
C ARG A 108 -1.89 -1.06 11.40
N ILE A 109 -3.10 -1.51 11.09
CA ILE A 109 -3.46 -1.98 9.75
C ILE A 109 -3.41 -0.82 8.74
N ALA A 110 -3.87 0.37 9.12
CA ALA A 110 -3.77 1.57 8.28
C ALA A 110 -2.30 1.93 7.98
N VAL A 111 -1.43 1.84 8.99
CA VAL A 111 0.01 2.07 8.85
C VAL A 111 0.65 1.07 7.87
N LEU A 112 0.26 -0.21 7.94
CA LEU A 112 0.69 -1.23 6.98
C LEU A 112 0.26 -0.90 5.55
N GLY A 113 -0.97 -0.40 5.35
CA GLY A 113 -1.45 0.01 4.04
C GLY A 113 -0.65 1.16 3.45
N LEU A 114 -0.34 2.19 4.27
CA LEU A 114 0.51 3.31 3.86
C LEU A 114 1.93 2.86 3.47
N ALA A 115 2.51 1.92 4.23
CA ALA A 115 3.81 1.33 3.91
C ALA A 115 3.78 0.59 2.56
N LEU A 116 2.73 -0.20 2.31
CA LEU A 116 2.55 -0.92 1.05
C LEU A 116 2.36 0.04 -0.13
N LEU A 117 1.55 1.09 0.06
CA LEU A 117 1.36 2.15 -0.92
C LEU A 117 2.69 2.78 -1.34
N SER A 118 3.49 3.16 -0.35
CA SER A 118 4.83 3.73 -0.55
C SER A 118 5.74 2.80 -1.35
N ALA A 119 5.86 1.53 -0.95
CA ALA A 119 6.68 0.55 -1.63
C ALA A 119 6.29 0.34 -3.10
N LYS A 120 4.99 0.34 -3.40
CA LYS A 120 4.49 0.13 -4.77
C LYS A 120 4.69 1.35 -5.65
N ARG A 121 4.51 2.56 -5.12
CA ARG A 121 4.78 3.80 -5.87
C ARG A 121 6.26 3.99 -6.17
N GLU A 122 7.15 3.58 -5.27
CA GLU A 122 8.60 3.61 -5.51
C GLU A 122 8.99 2.67 -6.66
N ASN A 123 8.48 1.43 -6.65
CA ASN A 123 8.75 0.47 -7.73
C ASN A 123 8.29 0.93 -9.11
N ASN A 124 7.14 1.61 -9.19
CA ASN A 124 6.62 2.12 -10.46
C ASN A 124 7.46 3.30 -10.99
N LYS A 125 8.07 4.10 -10.12
CA LYS A 125 8.99 5.17 -10.52
C LYS A 125 10.33 4.62 -11.04
N VAL A 126 10.85 3.52 -10.47
CA VAL A 126 12.09 2.90 -10.95
C VAL A 126 11.91 2.24 -12.32
N ALA A 127 10.67 1.84 -12.68
CA ALA A 127 10.35 1.25 -13.98
C ALA A 127 10.09 2.29 -15.09
N MET A 128 9.80 3.56 -14.75
CA MET A 128 9.50 4.63 -15.69
C MET A 128 10.50 5.78 -15.53
N ASN A 129 11.40 5.94 -16.50
CA ASN A 129 12.30 7.09 -16.70
C ASN A 129 13.47 7.27 -15.72
N PHE A 130 14.58 6.60 -16.03
CA PHE A 130 15.94 7.07 -15.69
C PHE A 130 16.35 8.33 -16.48
N SER A 131 15.52 8.79 -17.44
CA SER A 131 15.84 9.83 -18.43
C SER A 131 15.34 11.24 -18.07
N GLU A 132 14.54 11.41 -17.01
CA GLU A 132 13.95 12.72 -16.62
C GLU A 132 14.40 13.20 -15.22
N LEU A 133 15.44 12.57 -14.64
CA LEU A 133 16.01 12.91 -13.34
C LEU A 133 16.90 14.17 -13.39
N SER A 134 16.40 15.26 -13.96
CA SER A 134 17.01 16.57 -13.85
C SER A 134 15.94 17.66 -13.92
N VAL A 135 15.87 18.42 -12.82
CA VAL A 135 15.18 19.69 -12.64
C VAL A 135 13.74 19.61 -12.09
N SER A 136 13.59 20.19 -10.89
CA SER A 136 12.36 20.61 -10.20
C SER A 136 11.51 19.58 -9.45
N ASN A 137 11.89 19.26 -8.20
CA ASN A 137 11.01 19.48 -7.03
C ASN A 137 11.67 19.02 -5.72
N ARG A 138 12.11 19.97 -4.88
CA ARG A 138 12.61 19.71 -3.52
C ARG A 138 11.53 19.32 -2.50
N ARG A 139 10.30 18.99 -2.95
CA ARG A 139 9.14 18.67 -2.09
C ARG A 139 8.53 17.28 -2.29
N ALA A 140 8.96 16.50 -3.28
CA ALA A 140 8.57 15.10 -3.40
C ALA A 140 9.77 14.24 -2.99
N GLN A 141 10.03 14.10 -1.69
CA GLN A 141 10.97 13.08 -1.22
C GLN A 141 10.40 11.70 -1.61
N ASN A 142 11.27 10.74 -1.96
CA ASN A 142 10.87 9.39 -2.37
C ASN A 142 9.79 8.85 -1.42
N ALA A 143 8.74 8.22 -1.96
CA ALA A 143 7.62 7.74 -1.15
C ALA A 143 8.11 6.77 -0.06
N TYR A 144 9.18 6.04 -0.37
CA TYR A 144 9.98 5.24 0.56
C TYR A 144 10.44 6.04 1.79
N ASN A 145 11.15 7.16 1.57
CA ASN A 145 11.65 8.02 2.63
C ASN A 145 10.51 8.60 3.47
N CYS A 146 9.34 8.84 2.87
CA CYS A 146 8.15 9.30 3.58
C CYS A 146 7.59 8.25 4.54
N ALA A 147 7.45 7.01 4.10
CA ALA A 147 7.02 5.94 4.98
C ALA A 147 8.08 5.63 6.05
N LEU A 148 9.38 5.73 5.74
CA LEU A 148 10.42 5.59 6.76
C LEU A 148 10.30 6.65 7.84
N ARG A 149 10.14 7.92 7.44
CA ARG A 149 10.00 9.04 8.34
C ARG A 149 8.74 8.95 9.20
N ALA A 150 7.59 8.71 8.56
CA ALA A 150 6.29 8.71 9.23
C ALA A 150 6.04 7.45 10.09
N LEU A 151 6.62 6.31 9.70
CA LEU A 151 6.36 5.04 10.38
C LEU A 151 7.53 4.63 11.31
N GLY A 152 8.72 5.20 11.10
CA GLY A 152 9.94 4.85 11.83
C GLY A 152 10.33 3.39 11.63
N ILE A 153 10.16 2.85 10.43
CA ILE A 153 10.38 1.42 10.14
C ILE A 153 11.29 1.19 8.92
N ASP A 154 12.58 1.44 9.11
CA ASP A 154 13.65 1.21 8.11
C ASP A 154 13.61 -0.20 7.50
N ALA A 155 13.30 -1.23 8.28
CA ALA A 155 13.44 -2.63 7.86
C ALA A 155 12.18 -3.28 7.24
N MET A 156 11.12 -2.52 6.94
CA MET A 156 9.84 -3.11 6.48
C MET A 156 9.41 -2.76 5.08
N ILE A 157 9.81 -1.61 4.56
CA ILE A 157 9.44 -1.25 3.20
C ILE A 157 10.21 -2.12 2.19
N GLU A 158 11.44 -2.56 2.50
CA GLU A 158 12.21 -3.52 1.70
C GLU A 158 11.42 -4.80 1.38
N ILE A 159 10.60 -5.27 2.32
CA ILE A 159 9.77 -6.47 2.17
C ILE A 159 8.71 -6.24 1.07
N PHE A 160 8.12 -5.05 1.02
CA PHE A 160 7.07 -4.67 0.07
C PHE A 160 7.60 -4.15 -1.27
N ILE A 161 8.89 -3.75 -1.33
CA ILE A 161 9.56 -3.31 -2.57
C ILE A 161 9.74 -4.48 -3.55
N THR A 162 9.74 -5.73 -3.10
CA THR A 162 9.79 -6.85 -4.06
C THR A 162 8.50 -6.89 -4.91
N ARG A 163 8.63 -7.15 -6.23
CA ARG A 163 7.47 -7.20 -7.16
C ARG A 163 6.36 -8.14 -6.69
N LYS A 164 6.72 -9.21 -5.97
CA LYS A 164 5.78 -10.18 -5.39
C LYS A 164 5.75 -10.05 -3.87
N VAL A 165 4.81 -9.26 -3.35
CA VAL A 165 4.44 -9.34 -1.93
C VAL A 165 3.85 -10.73 -1.72
N THR A 166 4.59 -11.60 -1.03
CA THR A 166 4.09 -12.92 -0.69
C THR A 166 3.33 -12.86 0.63
N LYS A 167 2.39 -13.78 0.83
CA LYS A 167 1.67 -13.94 2.10
C LYS A 167 2.62 -14.00 3.31
N LEU A 168 3.76 -14.70 3.18
CA LEU A 168 4.77 -14.80 4.24
C LEU A 168 5.42 -13.45 4.59
N MET A 169 5.76 -12.67 3.56
CA MET A 169 6.32 -11.34 3.70
C MET A 169 5.35 -10.39 4.42
N ALA A 170 4.08 -10.39 4.01
CA ALA A 170 3.06 -9.59 4.67
C ALA A 170 2.84 -10.03 6.13
N LYS A 171 2.84 -11.33 6.41
CA LYS A 171 2.77 -11.85 7.79
C LYS A 171 3.94 -11.41 8.66
N GLU A 172 5.17 -11.46 8.15
CA GLU A 172 6.34 -10.96 8.89
C GLU A 172 6.25 -9.45 9.12
N ALA A 173 5.72 -8.69 8.16
CA ALA A 173 5.48 -7.27 8.34
C ALA A 173 4.44 -6.98 9.43
N ILE A 174 3.29 -7.68 9.39
CA ILE A 174 2.26 -7.64 10.44
C ILE A 174 2.87 -7.96 11.80
N LYS A 175 3.67 -9.03 11.91
CA LYS A 175 4.30 -9.46 13.16
C LYS A 175 5.29 -8.44 13.71
N LYS A 176 6.05 -7.75 12.86
CA LYS A 176 6.97 -6.68 13.29
C LYS A 176 6.20 -5.44 13.76
N ILE A 177 5.11 -5.06 13.09
CA ILE A 177 4.28 -3.91 13.50
C ILE A 177 3.42 -4.23 14.72
N ALA A 178 2.96 -5.47 14.88
CA ALA A 178 2.20 -5.91 16.04
C ALA A 178 3.01 -5.80 17.35
N LYS A 179 4.34 -5.77 17.26
CA LYS A 179 5.23 -5.51 18.40
C LYS A 179 5.36 -4.01 18.74
N LYS A 180 5.01 -3.11 17.82
CA LYS A 180 4.99 -1.67 18.08
C LYS A 180 3.62 -1.25 18.64
N THR A 181 3.64 -0.36 19.62
CA THR A 181 2.45 0.23 20.22
C THR A 181 2.11 1.53 19.47
N LEU A 182 1.23 1.44 18.48
CA LEU A 182 0.61 2.60 17.84
C LEU A 182 -0.88 2.58 18.21
N GLY A 183 -1.30 3.52 19.05
CA GLY A 183 -2.73 3.79 19.29
C GLY A 183 -3.38 4.52 18.11
N TRP A 184 -4.66 4.88 18.22
CA TRP A 184 -5.36 5.57 17.14
C TRP A 184 -4.74 6.94 16.84
N ALA A 185 -4.37 7.69 17.89
CA ALA A 185 -3.68 8.96 17.72
C ALA A 185 -2.34 8.79 16.99
N GLY A 186 -1.58 7.74 17.32
CA GLY A 186 -0.29 7.45 16.69
C GLY A 186 -0.42 7.08 15.21
N ALA A 187 -1.40 6.24 14.84
CA ALA A 187 -1.65 5.94 13.44
C ALA A 187 -2.17 7.15 12.65
N ALA A 188 -2.96 8.01 13.30
CA ALA A 188 -3.45 9.24 12.68
C ALA A 188 -2.32 10.25 12.44
N LEU A 189 -1.41 10.41 13.40
CA LEU A 189 -0.19 11.19 13.23
C LEU A 189 0.68 10.62 12.11
N ALA A 190 0.86 9.30 12.05
CA ALA A 190 1.61 8.65 10.98
C ALA A 190 0.99 8.91 9.59
N ALA A 191 -0.34 8.86 9.47
CA ALA A 191 -1.04 9.17 8.23
C ALA A 191 -0.87 10.66 7.82
N TYR A 192 -0.87 11.56 8.80
CA TYR A 192 -0.60 12.98 8.60
C TYR A 192 0.83 13.22 8.13
N GLU A 193 1.84 12.76 8.88
CA GLU A 193 3.25 12.91 8.50
C GLU A 193 3.56 12.28 7.14
N PHE A 194 2.91 11.14 6.83
CA PHE A 194 3.01 10.53 5.52
C PHE A 194 2.45 11.45 4.42
N GLY A 195 1.27 12.04 4.64
CA GLY A 195 0.65 12.97 3.68
C GLY A 195 1.44 14.26 3.47
N ASP A 196 1.99 14.84 4.55
CA ASP A 196 2.89 16.00 4.49
C ASP A 196 4.14 15.67 3.65
N CYS A 197 4.77 14.53 3.91
CA CYS A 197 5.95 14.12 3.14
C CYS A 197 5.62 13.82 1.66
N MET A 198 4.42 13.30 1.39
CA MET A 198 3.94 13.08 0.02
C MET A 198 3.47 14.37 -0.67
N GLY A 199 3.45 15.52 0.03
CA GLY A 199 3.06 16.82 -0.52
C GLY A 199 1.58 16.90 -0.87
N TRP A 200 0.70 16.27 -0.08
CA TRP A 200 -0.75 16.27 -0.34
C TRP A 200 -1.47 17.55 0.08
N TYR A 201 -0.82 18.42 0.85
CA TYR A 201 -1.29 19.74 1.27
C TYR A 201 -0.12 20.68 1.53
#